data_AF-A0A7Z9R4B1-F1
#
_entry.id   AF-A0A7Z9R4B1-F1
#
_cell.length_a   1.000
_cell.length_b   1.000
_cell.length_c   1.000
_cell.angle_alpha   90.00
_cell.angle_beta   90.00
_cell.angle_gamma   90.00
#
_symmetry.space_group_name_H-M   'P 1'
#
loop_
_entity.id
_entity.type
_entity.pdbx_description
1 polymer ?
#
loop_
_entity_poly.entity_id
_entity_poly.type
_entity_poly.pdbx_seq_one_letter_code
_entity_poly.pdbx_strand_id
1 'polypeptide(L)'
;MIYRRISRIKIFFLILIPWFIAACSFHYDQGLELEQQERWAEAAIEYRIAVVENPDDPEILAALTRMNVLVAQENFETYQHYLKKKEYHKAFRRLETALIQNPEFGEARKEMRLWWHLLITGKVELEFNRFSSNLRLAEEMVLQVRINTPNGKILSGNISSETGIFFLENIVYRTNPKQLAEYTINSIGLKIKRKSSLGYVRSEFNKFINFRVLSPLQVSGDINSSFLKTPQNVLDHRHALLTDREAFVTWHPPRLVSYELKFAGDLIKVISKSNRSEFAPDILYLNNSDQRANLDFGVYQLKMNGSGQKWSIRRKAYRTSEDDYYYGLSSNLSLNRYFYYDRVFRFSQ
;
A
#
# COMPACT_ATOMS: atom_id res chain seq x y z
N MET A 1 -86.05 13.00 -20.38
CA MET A 1 -84.64 13.09 -20.83
C MET A 1 -83.91 14.00 -19.85
N ILE A 2 -82.65 13.74 -19.47
CA ILE A 2 -81.89 14.40 -18.37
C ILE A 2 -82.00 13.67 -17.02
N TYR A 3 -81.45 12.46 -16.89
CA TYR A 3 -81.01 11.93 -15.58
C TYR A 3 -79.97 10.80 -15.72
N ARG A 4 -79.08 10.90 -16.72
CA ARG A 4 -78.10 9.83 -17.01
C ARG A 4 -76.71 10.29 -17.43
N ARG A 5 -76.32 11.53 -17.10
CA ARG A 5 -75.06 12.13 -17.56
C ARG A 5 -74.09 12.62 -16.47
N ILE A 6 -74.39 12.39 -15.18
CA ILE A 6 -73.54 12.88 -14.06
C ILE A 6 -72.68 11.77 -13.42
N SER A 7 -72.93 10.49 -13.70
CA SER A 7 -72.20 9.38 -13.04
C SER A 7 -70.84 9.04 -13.68
N ARG A 8 -70.60 9.32 -14.97
CA ARG A 8 -69.33 8.96 -15.63
C ARG A 8 -68.17 9.93 -15.39
N ILE A 9 -68.44 11.18 -15.01
CA ILE A 9 -67.40 12.18 -14.76
C ILE A 9 -66.69 11.92 -13.42
N LYS A 10 -67.40 11.43 -12.39
CA LYS A 10 -66.81 11.12 -11.08
C LYS A 10 -65.91 9.88 -11.09
N ILE A 11 -66.19 8.89 -11.95
CA ILE A 11 -65.37 7.67 -12.06
C ILE A 11 -64.06 7.94 -12.81
N PHE A 12 -64.07 8.87 -13.77
CA PHE A 12 -62.86 9.24 -14.51
C PHE A 12 -61.86 10.01 -13.61
N PHE A 13 -62.34 10.86 -12.71
CA PHE A 13 -61.48 11.52 -11.71
C PHE A 13 -60.94 10.56 -10.64
N LEU A 14 -61.66 9.49 -10.30
CA LEU A 14 -61.22 8.50 -9.31
C LEU A 14 -60.15 7.52 -9.82
N ILE A 15 -60.00 7.39 -11.14
CA ILE A 15 -58.97 6.54 -11.78
C ILE A 15 -57.70 7.34 -12.14
N LEU A 16 -57.75 8.69 -12.10
CA LEU A 16 -56.59 9.56 -12.32
C LEU A 16 -55.78 9.82 -11.05
N ILE A 17 -56.37 9.67 -9.87
CA ILE A 17 -55.71 9.89 -8.57
C ILE A 17 -54.66 8.82 -8.24
N PRO A 18 -54.82 7.51 -8.56
CA PRO A 18 -53.75 6.53 -8.32
C PRO A 18 -52.57 6.67 -9.29
N TRP A 19 -52.75 7.34 -10.44
CA TRP A 19 -51.66 7.53 -11.40
C TRP A 19 -50.75 8.71 -11.07
N PHE A 20 -51.21 9.68 -10.28
CA PHE A 20 -50.36 10.78 -9.81
C PHE A 20 -49.55 10.44 -8.54
N ILE A 21 -49.84 9.33 -7.86
CA ILE A 21 -49.16 8.93 -6.61
C ILE A 21 -48.05 7.89 -6.88
N ALA A 22 -47.89 7.43 -8.12
CA ALA A 22 -46.90 6.43 -8.50
C ALA A 22 -45.48 7.00 -8.80
N ALA A 23 -45.21 8.27 -8.49
CA ALA A 23 -43.95 8.93 -8.86
C ALA A 23 -43.27 9.71 -7.72
N CYS A 24 -43.54 9.40 -6.45
CA CYS A 24 -42.78 9.93 -5.32
C CYS A 24 -41.73 8.89 -4.90
N SER A 25 -40.45 9.16 -5.15
CA SER A 25 -39.38 8.31 -4.63
C SER A 25 -39.20 8.60 -3.13
N PHE A 26 -39.54 7.64 -2.28
CA PHE A 26 -39.38 7.76 -0.83
C PHE A 26 -37.94 8.15 -0.44
N HIS A 27 -36.95 7.53 -1.10
CA HIS A 27 -35.54 7.81 -0.89
C HIS A 27 -35.13 9.21 -1.37
N TYR A 28 -35.78 9.75 -2.41
CA TYR A 28 -35.58 11.13 -2.81
C TYR A 28 -36.09 12.11 -1.75
N ASP A 29 -37.29 11.90 -1.23
CA ASP A 29 -37.88 12.76 -0.19
C ASP A 29 -37.05 12.72 1.11
N GLN A 30 -36.60 11.54 1.51
CA GLN A 30 -35.69 11.39 2.65
C GLN A 30 -34.33 12.08 2.41
N GLY A 31 -33.81 11.99 1.20
CA GLY A 31 -32.59 12.70 0.80
C GLY A 31 -32.74 14.23 0.92
N LEU A 32 -33.89 14.79 0.52
CA LEU A 32 -34.19 16.21 0.67
C LEU A 32 -34.24 16.65 2.14
N GLU A 33 -34.83 15.83 3.01
CA GLU A 33 -34.87 16.12 4.46
C GLU A 33 -33.45 16.12 5.05
N LEU A 34 -32.62 15.13 4.70
CA LEU A 34 -31.23 15.03 5.16
C LEU A 34 -30.36 16.17 4.62
N GLU A 35 -30.60 16.60 3.38
CA GLU A 35 -29.94 17.76 2.78
C GLU A 35 -30.27 19.04 3.55
N GLN A 36 -31.54 19.25 3.95
CA GLN A 36 -31.90 20.40 4.79
C GLN A 36 -31.24 20.37 6.18
N GLN A 37 -30.90 19.18 6.68
CA GLN A 37 -30.18 18.98 7.95
C GLN A 37 -28.65 19.07 7.81
N GLU A 38 -28.13 19.40 6.62
CA GLU A 38 -26.69 19.42 6.31
C GLU A 38 -25.99 18.06 6.48
N ARG A 39 -26.73 16.95 6.44
CA ARG A 39 -26.20 15.59 6.56
C ARG A 39 -25.82 15.04 5.19
N TRP A 40 -24.89 15.71 4.52
CA TRP A 40 -24.61 15.52 3.08
C TRP A 40 -24.27 14.08 2.71
N ALA A 41 -23.47 13.39 3.53
CA ALA A 41 -23.07 12.01 3.26
C ALA A 41 -24.26 11.04 3.29
N GLU A 42 -25.21 11.28 4.19
CA GLU A 42 -26.42 10.47 4.32
C GLU A 42 -27.41 10.81 3.22
N ALA A 43 -27.60 12.09 2.91
CA ALA A 43 -28.39 12.54 1.75
C ALA A 43 -27.87 11.93 0.44
N ALA A 44 -26.55 11.91 0.22
CA ALA A 44 -25.94 11.29 -0.96
C ALA A 44 -26.19 9.77 -1.04
N ILE A 45 -26.27 9.08 0.10
CA ILE A 45 -26.62 7.65 0.13
C ILE A 45 -28.07 7.45 -0.30
N GLU A 46 -29.00 8.22 0.26
CA GLU A 46 -30.43 8.13 -0.08
C GLU A 46 -30.66 8.47 -1.56
N TYR A 47 -30.05 9.54 -2.08
CA TYR A 47 -30.14 9.85 -3.51
C TYR A 47 -29.51 8.76 -4.39
N ARG A 48 -28.45 8.08 -3.94
CA ARG A 48 -27.88 6.95 -4.69
C ARG A 48 -28.83 5.76 -4.73
N ILE A 49 -29.58 5.51 -3.67
CA ILE A 49 -30.64 4.49 -3.65
C ILE A 49 -31.76 4.90 -4.61
N ALA A 50 -32.20 6.17 -4.56
CA ALA A 50 -33.22 6.71 -5.46
C ALA A 50 -32.81 6.62 -6.95
N VAL A 51 -31.53 6.83 -7.28
CA VAL A 51 -31.00 6.61 -8.66
C VAL A 51 -31.09 5.15 -9.08
N VAL A 52 -30.90 4.19 -8.17
CA VAL A 52 -31.05 2.76 -8.53
C VAL A 52 -32.49 2.43 -8.87
N GLU A 53 -33.45 3.07 -8.18
CA GLU A 53 -34.89 2.88 -8.43
C GLU A 53 -35.35 3.59 -9.70
N ASN A 54 -34.86 4.80 -9.95
CA ASN A 54 -35.24 5.67 -11.08
C ASN A 54 -33.98 6.27 -11.73
N PRO A 55 -33.25 5.50 -12.57
CA PRO A 55 -31.92 5.90 -13.04
C PRO A 55 -31.91 7.04 -14.04
N ASP A 56 -33.02 7.25 -14.75
CA ASP A 56 -33.14 8.29 -15.80
C ASP A 56 -33.83 9.57 -15.29
N ASP A 57 -34.12 9.66 -13.99
CA ASP A 57 -34.75 10.85 -13.40
C ASP A 57 -33.73 11.99 -13.29
N PRO A 58 -33.91 13.10 -14.04
CA PRO A 58 -32.96 14.19 -14.05
C PRO A 58 -32.88 14.95 -12.72
N GLU A 59 -33.94 14.96 -11.92
CA GLU A 59 -33.99 15.66 -10.64
C GLU A 59 -33.16 14.91 -9.59
N ILE A 60 -33.34 13.58 -9.52
CA ILE A 60 -32.57 12.71 -8.62
C ILE A 60 -31.08 12.74 -9.01
N LEU A 61 -30.76 12.65 -10.30
CA LEU A 61 -29.37 12.73 -10.78
C LEU A 61 -28.71 14.08 -10.44
N ALA A 62 -29.45 15.19 -10.58
CA ALA A 62 -28.97 16.52 -10.21
C ALA A 62 -28.75 16.64 -8.70
N ALA A 63 -29.65 16.09 -7.88
CA ALA A 63 -29.54 16.06 -6.43
C ALA A 63 -28.32 15.26 -5.97
N LEU A 64 -28.13 14.05 -6.50
CA LEU A 64 -26.95 13.22 -6.20
C LEU A 64 -25.65 13.94 -6.60
N THR A 65 -25.61 14.56 -7.78
CA THR A 65 -24.43 15.30 -8.26
C THR A 65 -24.08 16.45 -7.32
N ARG A 66 -25.08 17.26 -6.92
CA ARG A 66 -24.90 18.35 -5.96
C ARG A 66 -24.38 17.85 -4.61
N MET A 67 -24.96 16.77 -4.07
CA MET A 67 -24.52 16.21 -2.79
C MET A 67 -23.11 15.64 -2.85
N ASN A 68 -22.75 14.95 -3.94
CA ASN A 68 -21.40 14.41 -4.10
C ASN A 68 -20.32 15.51 -4.04
N VAL A 69 -20.62 16.72 -4.56
CA VAL A 69 -19.73 17.88 -4.43
C VAL A 69 -19.54 18.30 -2.96
N LEU A 70 -20.63 18.40 -2.19
CA LEU A 70 -20.58 18.76 -0.77
C LEU A 70 -19.86 17.70 0.07
N VAL A 71 -20.16 16.42 -0.15
CA VAL A 71 -19.50 15.30 0.53
C VAL A 71 -18.01 15.25 0.20
N ALA A 72 -17.63 15.57 -1.05
CA ALA A 72 -16.23 15.66 -1.43
C ALA A 72 -15.50 16.77 -0.65
N GLN A 73 -16.13 17.93 -0.48
CA GLN A 73 -15.60 19.05 0.30
C GLN A 73 -15.38 18.66 1.77
N GLU A 74 -16.37 18.07 2.45
CA GLU A 74 -16.23 17.60 3.84
C GLU A 74 -15.11 16.57 4.02
N ASN A 75 -14.99 15.63 3.09
CA ASN A 75 -13.92 14.65 3.11
C ASN A 75 -12.55 15.33 2.93
N PHE A 76 -12.46 16.35 2.08
CA PHE A 76 -11.23 17.11 1.88
C PHE A 76 -10.85 17.96 3.11
N GLU A 77 -11.81 18.55 3.81
CA GLU A 77 -11.56 19.25 5.07
C GLU A 77 -11.07 18.28 6.17
N THR A 78 -11.72 17.12 6.26
CA THR A 78 -11.28 16.04 7.17
C THR A 78 -9.88 15.52 6.81
N TYR A 79 -9.58 15.41 5.51
CA TYR A 79 -8.23 15.11 5.01
C TYR A 79 -7.20 16.10 5.57
N GLN A 80 -7.46 17.41 5.44
CA GLN A 80 -6.55 18.45 5.92
C GLN A 80 -6.34 18.35 7.44
N HIS A 81 -7.38 18.02 8.20
CA HIS A 81 -7.27 17.81 9.65
C HIS A 81 -6.35 16.63 10.01
N TYR A 82 -6.55 15.46 9.39
CA TYR A 82 -5.67 14.30 9.62
C TYR A 82 -4.24 14.56 9.15
N LEU A 83 -4.07 15.31 8.05
CA LEU A 83 -2.77 15.68 7.53
C LEU A 83 -1.97 16.51 8.54
N LYS A 84 -2.61 17.53 9.15
CA LYS A 84 -2.01 18.35 10.21
C LYS A 84 -1.56 17.51 11.42
N LYS A 85 -2.31 16.46 11.75
CA LYS A 85 -1.98 15.49 12.81
C LYS A 85 -0.96 14.42 12.41
N LYS A 86 -0.48 14.43 11.15
CA LYS A 86 0.42 13.41 10.57
C LYS A 86 -0.18 11.99 10.59
N GLU A 87 -1.51 11.88 10.58
CA GLU A 87 -2.26 10.62 10.48
C GLU A 87 -2.41 10.21 9.01
N TYR A 88 -1.26 9.98 8.34
CA TYR A 88 -1.18 9.91 6.88
C TYR A 88 -2.11 8.90 6.20
N HIS A 89 -2.29 7.71 6.76
CA HIS A 89 -3.21 6.72 6.17
C HIS A 89 -4.66 7.18 6.23
N LYS A 90 -5.09 7.77 7.36
CA LYS A 90 -6.46 8.31 7.47
C LYS A 90 -6.66 9.52 6.57
N ALA A 91 -5.66 10.40 6.49
CA ALA A 91 -5.68 11.52 5.57
C ALA A 91 -5.87 11.01 4.14
N PHE A 92 -4.97 10.15 3.66
CA PHE A 92 -5.04 9.63 2.29
C PHE A 92 -6.38 8.97 1.95
N ARG A 93 -6.95 8.16 2.86
CA ARG A 93 -8.28 7.55 2.65
C ARG A 93 -9.38 8.59 2.47
N ARG A 94 -9.34 9.71 3.21
CA ARG A 94 -10.31 10.81 3.05
C ARG A 94 -10.13 11.54 1.71
N LEU A 95 -8.88 11.71 1.28
CA LEU A 95 -8.58 12.28 -0.03
C LEU A 95 -9.09 11.40 -1.18
N GLU A 96 -8.88 10.07 -1.10
CA GLU A 96 -9.45 9.11 -2.05
C GLU A 96 -10.97 9.21 -2.10
N THR A 97 -11.64 9.20 -0.93
CA THR A 97 -13.09 9.33 -0.86
C THR A 97 -13.58 10.63 -1.49
N ALA A 98 -12.89 11.76 -1.27
CA ALA A 98 -13.25 13.03 -1.88
C ALA A 98 -13.22 12.95 -3.42
N LEU A 99 -12.19 12.33 -3.99
CA LEU A 99 -12.06 12.16 -5.44
C LEU A 99 -12.99 11.10 -6.02
N ILE A 100 -13.41 10.10 -5.25
CA ILE A 100 -14.46 9.15 -5.66
C ILE A 100 -15.80 9.89 -5.84
N GLN A 101 -16.12 10.81 -4.93
CA GLN A 101 -17.39 11.54 -4.98
C GLN A 101 -17.37 12.66 -6.02
N ASN A 102 -16.30 13.46 -6.06
CA ASN A 102 -16.10 14.48 -7.08
C ASN A 102 -14.74 14.29 -7.75
N PRO A 103 -14.67 13.53 -8.85
CA PRO A 103 -13.44 13.31 -9.58
C PRO A 103 -12.77 14.61 -10.01
N GLU A 104 -13.53 15.64 -10.39
CA GLU A 104 -13.03 16.93 -10.90
C GLU A 104 -12.60 17.92 -9.79
N PHE A 105 -12.60 17.51 -8.51
CA PHE A 105 -12.22 18.38 -7.41
C PHE A 105 -10.74 18.81 -7.50
N GLY A 106 -10.52 20.05 -7.95
CA GLY A 106 -9.21 20.59 -8.31
C GLY A 106 -8.18 20.57 -7.19
N GLU A 107 -8.51 21.01 -5.97
CA GLU A 107 -7.60 20.95 -4.83
C GLU A 107 -7.23 19.52 -4.45
N ALA A 108 -8.21 18.61 -4.40
CA ALA A 108 -7.99 17.21 -4.07
C ALA A 108 -7.07 16.53 -5.11
N ARG A 109 -7.24 16.82 -6.41
CA ARG A 109 -6.35 16.33 -7.47
C ARG A 109 -4.91 16.82 -7.31
N LYS A 110 -4.72 18.10 -6.97
CA LYS A 110 -3.38 18.66 -6.73
C LYS A 110 -2.71 17.99 -5.54
N GLU A 111 -3.46 17.79 -4.45
CA GLU A 111 -2.96 17.12 -3.25
C GLU A 111 -2.63 15.64 -3.52
N MET A 112 -3.44 14.93 -4.31
CA MET A 112 -3.20 13.52 -4.66
C MET A 112 -1.81 13.30 -5.29
N ARG A 113 -1.36 14.24 -6.13
CA ARG A 113 -0.02 14.19 -6.78
C ARG A 113 1.15 14.33 -5.81
N LEU A 114 0.90 14.66 -4.55
CA LEU A 114 1.92 14.78 -3.50
C LEU A 114 2.11 13.47 -2.71
N TRP A 115 1.26 12.47 -2.96
CA TRP A 115 1.27 11.18 -2.30
C TRP A 115 1.98 10.14 -3.15
N TRP A 116 2.88 9.38 -2.52
CA TRP A 116 3.55 8.26 -3.16
C TRP A 116 3.03 6.95 -2.60
N HIS A 117 2.76 6.01 -3.50
CA HIS A 117 2.47 4.63 -3.17
C HIS A 117 3.74 3.79 -3.30
N LEU A 118 4.12 3.09 -2.23
CA LEU A 118 5.29 2.25 -2.20
C LEU A 118 4.86 0.79 -2.10
N LEU A 119 5.51 -0.04 -2.90
CA LEU A 119 5.56 -1.47 -2.70
C LEU A 119 6.97 -1.84 -2.21
N ILE A 120 7.06 -2.58 -1.12
CA ILE A 120 8.31 -3.08 -0.55
C ILE A 120 8.29 -4.58 -0.70
N THR A 121 9.31 -5.16 -1.32
CA THR A 121 9.31 -6.56 -1.75
C THR A 121 10.61 -7.27 -1.41
N GLY A 122 10.56 -8.58 -1.29
CA GLY A 122 11.74 -9.42 -1.15
C GLY A 122 11.36 -10.89 -0.95
N LYS A 123 12.37 -11.75 -0.89
CA LYS A 123 12.19 -13.18 -0.57
C LYS A 123 13.19 -13.61 0.49
N VAL A 124 12.77 -14.54 1.34
CA VAL A 124 13.60 -15.15 2.38
C VAL A 124 13.64 -16.67 2.16
N GLU A 125 14.85 -17.20 2.02
CA GLU A 125 15.14 -18.63 1.97
C GLU A 125 15.82 -19.03 3.28
N LEU A 126 15.24 -20.01 3.99
CA LEU A 126 15.75 -20.50 5.26
C LEU A 126 16.53 -21.81 5.03
N GLU A 127 17.81 -21.84 5.43
CA GLU A 127 18.67 -23.02 5.40
C GLU A 127 19.00 -23.48 6.84
N PHE A 128 18.48 -24.65 7.24
CA PHE A 128 18.77 -25.24 8.55
C PHE A 128 18.72 -26.77 8.52
N ASN A 129 19.62 -27.42 9.25
CA ASN A 129 19.67 -28.89 9.34
C ASN A 129 18.70 -29.46 10.40
N ARG A 130 18.48 -28.73 11.50
CA ARG A 130 17.52 -29.06 12.57
C ARG A 130 17.06 -27.77 13.23
N PHE A 131 15.76 -27.50 13.26
CA PHE A 131 15.21 -26.37 14.03
C PHE A 131 14.99 -26.81 15.48
N SER A 132 16.04 -26.72 16.31
CA SER A 132 15.95 -27.03 17.74
C SER A 132 15.34 -25.85 18.50
N SER A 133 14.03 -25.71 18.43
CA SER A 133 13.32 -24.90 19.41
C SER A 133 12.26 -25.75 20.08
N ASN A 134 12.20 -25.66 21.41
CA ASN A 134 11.07 -26.16 22.19
C ASN A 134 9.85 -25.29 21.82
N LEU A 135 9.28 -25.54 20.64
CA LEU A 135 8.00 -24.98 20.21
C LEU A 135 6.91 -25.71 20.98
N ARG A 136 6.75 -25.38 22.27
CA ARG A 136 5.52 -25.70 22.99
C ARG A 136 4.33 -25.19 22.17
N LEU A 137 3.21 -25.92 22.23
CA LEU A 137 1.92 -25.62 21.57
C LEU A 137 1.71 -24.11 21.45
N ALA A 138 1.99 -23.57 20.26
CA ALA A 138 1.72 -22.18 19.92
C ALA A 138 0.39 -22.14 19.16
N GLU A 139 -0.40 -21.10 19.40
CA GLU A 139 -1.66 -20.93 18.68
C GLU A 139 -1.41 -20.46 17.24
N GLU A 140 -0.37 -19.64 17.04
CA GLU A 140 -0.06 -19.08 15.73
C GLU A 140 1.46 -18.85 15.60
N MET A 141 2.00 -19.16 14.43
CA MET A 141 3.38 -18.91 14.04
C MET A 141 3.43 -18.29 12.66
N VAL A 142 3.98 -17.08 12.57
CA VAL A 142 4.06 -16.34 11.30
C VAL A 142 5.47 -15.81 11.12
N LEU A 143 6.11 -16.19 10.02
CA LEU A 143 7.36 -15.57 9.59
C LEU A 143 7.06 -14.12 9.20
N GLN A 144 7.87 -13.20 9.73
CA GLN A 144 7.65 -11.78 9.57
C GLN A 144 8.96 -11.06 9.28
N VAL A 145 8.90 -10.14 8.33
CA VAL A 145 9.90 -9.11 8.10
C VAL A 145 9.43 -7.80 8.73
N ARG A 146 10.38 -7.04 9.27
CA ARG A 146 10.16 -5.67 9.73
C ARG A 146 11.07 -4.74 8.95
N ILE A 147 10.52 -3.59 8.55
CA ILE A 147 11.21 -2.60 7.71
C ILE A 147 11.27 -1.28 8.47
N ASN A 148 12.45 -0.68 8.57
CA ASN A 148 12.60 0.70 9.01
C ASN A 148 12.17 1.62 7.88
N THR A 149 11.35 2.60 8.23
CA THR A 149 11.00 3.70 7.33
C THR A 149 11.90 4.92 7.61
N PRO A 150 12.03 5.84 6.63
CA PRO A 150 12.82 7.07 6.82
C PRO A 150 12.30 7.98 7.94
N ASN A 151 11.02 7.84 8.32
CA ASN A 151 10.41 8.63 9.40
C ASN A 151 10.44 7.95 10.78
N GLY A 152 11.19 6.85 10.93
CA GLY A 152 11.38 6.14 12.19
C GLY A 152 10.26 5.16 12.57
N LYS A 153 9.21 5.03 11.75
CA LYS A 153 8.21 3.96 11.93
C LYS A 153 8.78 2.62 11.49
N ILE A 154 8.26 1.54 12.08
CA ILE A 154 8.58 0.16 11.69
C ILE A 154 7.34 -0.45 11.03
N LEU A 155 7.46 -0.81 9.76
CA LEU A 155 6.45 -1.61 9.06
C LEU A 155 6.70 -3.09 9.36
N SER A 156 5.64 -3.89 9.36
CA SER A 156 5.71 -5.34 9.59
C SER A 156 4.92 -6.05 8.50
N GLY A 157 5.55 -7.03 7.86
CA GLY A 157 4.98 -7.78 6.75
C GLY A 157 5.16 -9.27 6.96
N ASN A 158 4.16 -10.04 6.57
CA ASN A 158 4.26 -11.50 6.63
C ASN A 158 5.12 -12.01 5.48
N ILE A 159 5.91 -13.04 5.77
CA ILE A 159 6.64 -13.80 4.78
C ILE A 159 5.80 -15.05 4.49
N SER A 160 5.47 -15.28 3.23
CA SER A 160 4.74 -16.49 2.82
C SER A 160 5.54 -17.74 3.23
N SER A 161 4.89 -18.68 3.92
CA SER A 161 5.51 -19.96 4.26
C SER A 161 5.73 -20.86 3.05
N GLU A 162 4.98 -20.64 1.96
CA GLU A 162 5.06 -21.45 0.75
C GLU A 162 6.17 -20.96 -0.19
N THR A 163 6.23 -19.64 -0.41
CA THR A 163 7.12 -19.06 -1.42
C THR A 163 8.31 -18.33 -0.82
N GLY A 164 8.29 -18.03 0.47
CA GLY A 164 9.27 -17.17 1.13
C GLY A 164 9.18 -15.70 0.72
N ILE A 165 8.23 -15.33 -0.15
CA ILE A 165 8.06 -13.95 -0.64
C ILE A 165 7.36 -13.12 0.44
N PHE A 166 7.79 -11.88 0.61
CA PHE A 166 7.07 -10.87 1.35
C PHE A 166 6.80 -9.66 0.45
N PHE A 167 5.68 -8.99 0.73
CA PHE A 167 5.43 -7.65 0.22
C PHE A 167 4.69 -6.82 1.26
N LEU A 168 4.92 -5.50 1.24
CA LEU A 168 4.23 -4.53 2.08
C LEU A 168 3.90 -3.31 1.23
N GLU A 169 2.72 -2.73 1.45
CA GLU A 169 2.39 -1.43 0.88
C GLU A 169 2.60 -0.33 1.92
N ASN A 170 3.05 0.84 1.47
CA ASN A 170 3.10 2.04 2.29
C ASN A 170 2.68 3.26 1.47
N ILE A 171 2.23 4.29 2.16
CA ILE A 171 1.83 5.56 1.57
C ILE A 171 2.60 6.67 2.28
N VAL A 172 3.29 7.51 1.51
CA VAL A 172 4.10 8.62 2.03
C VAL A 172 3.74 9.94 1.37
N TYR A 173 3.90 11.04 2.12
CA TYR A 173 3.45 12.36 1.72
C TYR A 173 4.65 13.31 1.50
N ARG A 174 4.67 14.03 0.37
CA ARG A 174 5.71 14.99 0.00
C ARG A 174 7.14 14.46 0.18
N THR A 175 7.33 13.19 -0.15
CA THR A 175 8.62 12.51 -0.02
C THR A 175 9.52 12.83 -1.21
N ASN A 176 10.77 13.17 -0.94
CA ASN A 176 11.78 13.30 -1.98
C ASN A 176 12.15 11.88 -2.50
N PRO A 177 12.30 11.66 -3.81
CA PRO A 177 12.74 10.37 -4.35
C PRO A 177 13.98 9.78 -3.67
N LYS A 178 14.96 10.61 -3.25
CA LYS A 178 16.14 10.15 -2.49
C LYS A 178 15.76 9.48 -1.15
N GLN A 179 14.74 9.98 -0.46
CA GLN A 179 14.26 9.43 0.81
C GLN A 179 13.61 8.04 0.64
N LEU A 180 13.10 7.72 -0.55
CA LEU A 180 12.57 6.38 -0.83
C LEU A 180 13.67 5.32 -0.74
N ALA A 181 14.94 5.68 -1.00
CA ALA A 181 16.08 4.77 -0.90
C ALA A 181 16.51 4.46 0.55
N GLU A 182 15.99 5.18 1.55
CA GLU A 182 16.46 5.08 2.94
C GLU A 182 15.74 3.99 3.76
N TYR A 183 14.80 3.25 3.15
CA TYR A 183 14.17 2.11 3.80
C TYR A 183 15.20 1.00 4.03
N THR A 184 15.14 0.35 5.20
CA THR A 184 16.06 -0.75 5.53
C THR A 184 15.36 -1.92 6.19
N ILE A 185 15.92 -3.12 6.07
CA ILE A 185 15.51 -4.26 6.91
C ILE A 185 15.80 -3.91 8.36
N ASN A 186 14.77 -3.97 9.22
CA ASN A 186 14.92 -3.88 10.66
C ASN A 186 15.22 -5.26 11.26
N SER A 187 14.37 -6.24 10.94
CA SER A 187 14.51 -7.60 11.45
C SER A 187 13.73 -8.60 10.60
N ILE A 188 14.21 -9.85 10.61
CA ILE A 188 13.51 -11.01 10.05
C ILE A 188 13.39 -12.03 11.18
N GLY A 189 12.23 -12.62 11.37
CA GLY A 189 12.02 -13.54 12.47
C GLY A 189 10.66 -14.21 12.49
N LEU A 190 10.38 -14.91 13.59
CA LEU A 190 9.14 -15.64 13.81
C LEU A 190 8.30 -14.95 14.88
N LYS A 191 7.10 -14.51 14.50
CA LYS A 191 6.08 -14.07 15.45
C LYS A 191 5.36 -15.30 15.97
N ILE A 192 5.29 -15.44 17.29
CA ILE A 192 4.63 -16.55 17.97
C ILE A 192 3.54 -15.98 18.87
N LYS A 193 2.31 -16.45 18.72
CA LYS A 193 1.23 -16.19 19.67
C LYS A 193 1.01 -17.42 20.54
N ARG A 194 0.92 -17.22 21.85
CA ARG A 194 0.75 -18.27 22.84
C ARG A 194 -0.31 -17.90 23.86
N LYS A 195 -1.19 -18.84 24.18
CA LYS A 195 -2.03 -18.74 25.37
C LYS A 195 -1.20 -19.03 26.62
N SER A 196 -1.22 -18.11 27.56
CA SER A 196 -0.68 -18.32 28.90
C SER A 196 -1.57 -19.28 29.68
N SER A 197 -1.03 -19.89 30.74
CA SER A 197 -1.79 -20.72 31.68
C SER A 197 -2.95 -19.97 32.36
N LEU A 198 -2.90 -18.63 32.36
CA LEU A 198 -3.94 -17.74 32.88
C LEU A 198 -4.95 -17.31 31.81
N GLY A 199 -4.89 -17.86 30.59
CA GLY A 199 -5.82 -17.56 29.49
C GLY A 199 -5.46 -16.36 28.61
N TYR A 200 -4.51 -15.51 29.01
CA TYR A 200 -4.05 -14.36 28.19
C TYR A 200 -3.23 -14.80 26.98
N VAL A 201 -3.43 -14.16 25.84
CA VAL A 201 -2.59 -14.36 24.64
C VAL A 201 -1.37 -13.45 24.70
N ARG A 202 -0.17 -14.04 24.71
CA ARG A 202 1.12 -13.33 24.59
C ARG A 202 1.65 -13.45 23.17
N SER A 203 2.12 -12.34 22.62
CA SER A 203 2.83 -12.32 21.34
C SER A 203 4.32 -12.09 21.57
N GLU A 204 5.14 -13.02 21.09
CA GLU A 204 6.60 -12.93 21.09
C GLU A 204 7.11 -12.78 19.65
N PHE A 205 8.24 -12.10 19.44
CA PHE A 205 8.89 -12.02 18.14
C PHE A 205 10.35 -12.43 18.24
N ASN A 206 10.62 -13.66 17.82
CA ASN A 206 11.94 -14.27 17.85
C ASN A 206 12.70 -13.86 16.59
N LYS A 207 13.64 -12.92 16.77
CA LYS A 207 14.44 -12.36 15.68
C LYS A 207 15.54 -13.33 15.26
N PHE A 208 15.55 -13.70 13.99
CA PHE A 208 16.65 -14.42 13.37
C PHE A 208 17.75 -13.40 13.01
N ILE A 209 17.36 -12.38 12.26
CA ILE A 209 18.21 -11.26 11.88
C ILE A 209 17.68 -9.99 12.54
N ASN A 210 18.56 -9.15 13.08
CA ASN A 210 18.19 -7.94 13.80
C ASN A 210 19.20 -6.82 13.56
N PHE A 211 18.92 -6.01 12.55
CA PHE A 211 19.64 -4.78 12.24
C PHE A 211 19.24 -3.60 13.15
N ARG A 212 18.09 -3.71 13.85
CA ARG A 212 17.48 -2.67 14.68
C ARG A 212 17.05 -1.45 13.86
N VAL A 213 16.74 -0.34 14.52
CA VAL A 213 16.41 0.93 13.87
C VAL A 213 17.68 1.46 13.21
N LEU A 214 17.70 1.47 11.88
CA LEU A 214 18.80 1.96 11.05
C LEU A 214 18.29 3.05 10.11
N SER A 215 19.10 4.09 9.98
CA SER A 215 18.98 5.17 9.01
C SER A 215 20.37 5.50 8.47
N PRO A 216 20.49 6.00 7.23
CA PRO A 216 21.79 6.42 6.72
C PRO A 216 22.32 7.59 7.55
N LEU A 217 23.63 7.63 7.77
CA LEU A 217 24.31 8.78 8.42
C LEU A 217 24.32 10.00 7.49
N GLN A 218 24.45 9.75 6.19
CA GLN A 218 24.46 10.77 5.16
C GLN A 218 23.83 10.22 3.88
N VAL A 219 23.09 11.09 3.19
CA VAL A 219 22.58 10.85 1.84
C VAL A 219 23.13 11.97 0.95
N SER A 220 23.93 11.61 -0.06
CA SER A 220 24.66 12.56 -0.90
C SER A 220 24.63 12.19 -2.38
N GLY A 221 25.13 13.07 -3.23
CA GLY A 221 25.12 12.91 -4.69
C GLY A 221 23.75 13.23 -5.29
N ASP A 222 23.64 13.12 -6.62
CA ASP A 222 22.47 13.57 -7.37
C ASP A 222 21.79 12.49 -8.19
N ILE A 223 20.48 12.65 -8.29
CA ILE A 223 19.63 11.89 -9.20
C ILE A 223 19.62 12.69 -10.51
N ASN A 224 20.16 12.13 -11.60
CA ASN A 224 20.03 12.72 -12.95
C ASN A 224 18.55 13.10 -13.24
N SER A 225 18.20 14.10 -14.03
CA SER A 225 16.79 14.45 -14.28
C SER A 225 16.16 13.73 -15.48
N SER A 226 16.90 12.85 -16.17
CA SER A 226 16.40 12.13 -17.34
C SER A 226 15.52 10.92 -16.97
N PHE A 227 14.21 11.11 -16.96
CA PHE A 227 13.22 10.04 -16.84
C PHE A 227 12.78 9.54 -18.22
N LEU A 228 12.39 8.27 -18.30
CA LEU A 228 11.75 7.74 -19.51
C LEU A 228 10.41 8.45 -19.75
N LYS A 229 10.08 8.72 -21.02
CA LYS A 229 8.79 9.33 -21.39
C LYS A 229 7.60 8.39 -21.16
N THR A 230 7.84 7.09 -21.29
CA THR A 230 6.83 6.04 -21.13
C THR A 230 7.36 5.04 -20.11
N PRO A 231 6.61 4.76 -19.02
CA PRO A 231 7.00 3.74 -18.06
C PRO A 231 7.16 2.36 -18.72
N GLN A 232 8.21 1.64 -18.36
CA GLN A 232 8.51 0.30 -18.83
C GLN A 232 8.09 -0.75 -17.79
N ASN A 233 7.76 -1.96 -18.23
CA ASN A 233 7.48 -3.05 -17.32
C ASN A 233 8.76 -3.53 -16.63
N VAL A 234 8.71 -3.75 -15.32
CA VAL A 234 9.83 -4.25 -14.53
C VAL A 234 10.36 -5.58 -15.08
N LEU A 235 9.46 -6.49 -15.46
CA LEU A 235 9.81 -7.84 -15.95
C LEU A 235 10.70 -7.81 -17.20
N ASP A 236 10.51 -6.81 -18.06
CA ASP A 236 11.26 -6.68 -19.31
C ASP A 236 12.76 -6.45 -19.04
N HIS A 237 13.12 -5.92 -17.87
CA HIS A 237 14.50 -5.54 -17.51
C HIS A 237 15.13 -6.42 -16.43
N ARG A 238 14.38 -7.40 -15.87
CA ARG A 238 14.90 -8.29 -14.82
C ARG A 238 16.12 -9.11 -15.26
N HIS A 239 16.20 -9.47 -16.54
CA HIS A 239 17.34 -10.20 -17.11
C HIS A 239 18.68 -9.43 -16.94
N ALA A 240 18.65 -8.10 -16.86
CA ALA A 240 19.85 -7.27 -16.64
C ALA A 240 20.39 -7.36 -15.20
N LEU A 241 19.66 -8.01 -14.29
CA LEU A 241 20.10 -8.25 -12.92
C LEU A 241 21.01 -9.47 -12.80
N LEU A 242 20.95 -10.37 -13.79
CA LEU A 242 21.77 -11.57 -13.84
C LEU A 242 23.25 -11.21 -13.75
N THR A 243 23.98 -11.92 -12.89
CA THR A 243 25.40 -11.64 -12.65
C THR A 243 26.16 -12.90 -12.26
N ASP A 244 27.35 -13.04 -12.86
CA ASP A 244 28.29 -14.11 -12.51
C ASP A 244 29.16 -13.78 -11.30
N ARG A 245 28.93 -12.63 -10.65
CA ARG A 245 29.68 -12.23 -9.45
C ARG A 245 29.51 -13.29 -8.35
N GLU A 246 30.62 -13.58 -7.67
CA GLU A 246 30.57 -14.43 -6.49
C GLU A 246 29.68 -13.78 -5.42
N ALA A 247 28.74 -14.56 -4.90
CA ALA A 247 27.90 -14.11 -3.80
C ALA A 247 28.78 -13.97 -2.55
N PHE A 248 28.56 -12.91 -1.77
CA PHE A 248 29.25 -12.77 -0.51
C PHE A 248 29.00 -13.96 0.42
N VAL A 249 30.02 -14.29 1.21
CA VAL A 249 29.89 -15.28 2.29
C VAL A 249 28.85 -14.79 3.30
N THR A 250 28.04 -15.70 3.83
CA THR A 250 27.10 -15.43 4.93
C THR A 250 27.80 -14.75 6.11
N TRP A 251 27.14 -13.77 6.72
CA TRP A 251 27.69 -13.05 7.86
C TRP A 251 26.66 -12.88 8.97
N HIS A 252 27.14 -12.57 10.16
CA HIS A 252 26.29 -12.25 11.32
C HIS A 252 26.28 -10.74 11.51
N PRO A 253 25.12 -10.08 11.35
CA PRO A 253 25.04 -8.64 11.53
C PRO A 253 25.48 -8.21 12.93
N PRO A 254 26.37 -7.21 13.07
CA PRO A 254 26.68 -6.61 14.35
C PRO A 254 25.46 -5.88 14.90
N ARG A 255 25.48 -5.58 16.20
CA ARG A 255 24.38 -4.85 16.85
C ARG A 255 24.18 -3.44 16.29
N LEU A 256 25.23 -2.83 15.76
CA LEU A 256 25.24 -1.47 15.21
C LEU A 256 25.86 -1.53 13.82
N VAL A 257 25.08 -1.08 12.83
CA VAL A 257 25.54 -0.90 11.45
C VAL A 257 25.49 0.59 11.16
N SER A 258 26.55 1.11 10.58
CA SER A 258 26.67 2.50 10.15
C SER A 258 26.90 2.50 8.65
N TYR A 259 26.14 3.31 7.92
CA TYR A 259 26.27 3.41 6.49
C TYR A 259 25.87 4.77 5.95
N GLU A 260 26.29 5.05 4.73
CA GLU A 260 25.94 6.23 3.94
C GLU A 260 25.40 5.79 2.58
N LEU A 261 24.58 6.65 1.97
CA LEU A 261 24.09 6.48 0.60
C LEU A 261 24.68 7.58 -0.28
N LYS A 262 25.30 7.17 -1.39
CA LYS A 262 25.81 8.09 -2.41
C LYS A 262 25.19 7.79 -3.77
N PHE A 263 24.39 8.72 -4.27
CA PHE A 263 23.79 8.66 -5.59
C PHE A 263 24.81 9.02 -6.66
N ALA A 264 24.95 8.16 -7.67
CA ALA A 264 25.85 8.32 -8.81
C ALA A 264 25.15 7.84 -10.09
N GLY A 265 24.34 8.72 -10.69
CA GLY A 265 23.50 8.35 -11.84
C GLY A 265 22.39 7.40 -11.40
N ASP A 266 22.37 6.20 -11.99
CA ASP A 266 21.40 5.13 -11.67
C ASP A 266 21.96 4.11 -10.67
N LEU A 267 23.11 4.41 -10.07
CA LEU A 267 23.71 3.63 -8.99
C LEU A 267 23.56 4.36 -7.66
N ILE A 268 23.21 3.61 -6.62
CA ILE A 268 23.22 4.07 -5.23
C ILE A 268 24.29 3.28 -4.49
N LYS A 269 25.41 3.92 -4.17
CA LYS A 269 26.50 3.28 -3.40
C LYS A 269 26.14 3.24 -1.92
N VAL A 270 26.21 2.05 -1.34
CA VAL A 270 26.00 1.75 0.08
C VAL A 270 27.36 1.62 0.76
N ILE A 271 27.84 2.72 1.33
CA ILE A 271 29.16 2.78 1.95
C ILE A 271 29.00 2.38 3.42
N SER A 272 29.49 1.21 3.81
CA SER A 272 29.40 0.72 5.20
C SER A 272 30.74 0.19 5.72
N LYS A 273 30.96 0.30 7.03
CA LYS A 273 32.20 -0.21 7.67
C LYS A 273 32.40 -1.71 7.49
N SER A 274 31.29 -2.46 7.43
CA SER A 274 31.31 -3.91 7.23
C SER A 274 31.54 -4.31 5.78
N ASN A 275 31.51 -3.37 4.83
CA ASN A 275 31.51 -3.66 3.40
C ASN A 275 30.37 -4.65 3.08
N ARG A 276 29.16 -4.29 3.52
CA ARG A 276 27.91 -5.06 3.42
C ARG A 276 26.73 -4.13 3.14
N SER A 277 25.71 -4.65 2.47
CA SER A 277 24.52 -3.88 2.06
C SER A 277 23.19 -4.63 2.26
N GLU A 278 23.20 -5.81 2.90
CA GLU A 278 21.99 -6.62 3.05
C GLU A 278 20.87 -5.95 3.85
N PHE A 279 21.16 -4.89 4.60
CA PHE A 279 20.15 -4.08 5.30
C PHE A 279 19.46 -3.06 4.38
N ALA A 280 20.09 -2.62 3.30
CA ALA A 280 19.52 -1.68 2.32
C ALA A 280 18.74 -2.44 1.24
N PRO A 281 17.96 -1.78 0.37
CA PRO A 281 17.36 -2.41 -0.80
C PRO A 281 18.43 -2.92 -1.78
N ASP A 282 18.01 -3.71 -2.76
CA ASP A 282 18.83 -4.08 -3.93
C ASP A 282 18.52 -3.18 -5.13
N ILE A 283 17.24 -2.86 -5.32
CA ILE A 283 16.76 -2.06 -6.44
C ILE A 283 15.65 -1.12 -5.96
N LEU A 284 15.64 0.09 -6.50
CA LEU A 284 14.53 1.03 -6.40
C LEU A 284 14.00 1.33 -7.80
N TYR A 285 12.76 0.92 -8.07
CA TYR A 285 12.01 1.31 -9.25
C TYR A 285 11.15 2.52 -8.90
N LEU A 286 11.19 3.56 -9.74
CA LEU A 286 10.37 4.76 -9.64
C LEU A 286 9.47 4.88 -10.86
N ASN A 287 8.23 5.23 -10.63
CA ASN A 287 7.27 5.72 -11.61
C ASN A 287 6.79 7.08 -11.11
N ASN A 288 7.45 8.12 -11.59
CA ASN A 288 7.17 9.49 -11.23
C ASN A 288 5.85 9.99 -11.84
N SER A 289 5.41 9.45 -12.98
CA SER A 289 4.11 9.82 -13.57
C SER A 289 2.92 9.42 -12.69
N ASP A 290 2.97 8.23 -12.10
CA ASP A 290 1.89 7.68 -11.26
C ASP A 290 2.16 7.78 -9.75
N GLN A 291 3.29 8.38 -9.37
CA GLN A 291 3.76 8.49 -7.99
C GLN A 291 3.82 7.12 -7.28
N ARG A 292 4.39 6.14 -7.97
CA ARG A 292 4.58 4.78 -7.47
C ARG A 292 6.05 4.44 -7.38
N ALA A 293 6.42 3.67 -6.38
CA ALA A 293 7.76 3.11 -6.26
C ALA A 293 7.72 1.66 -5.83
N ASN A 294 8.70 0.87 -6.28
CA ASN A 294 8.95 -0.46 -5.76
C ASN A 294 10.39 -0.55 -5.21
N LEU A 295 10.49 -0.90 -3.94
CA LEU A 295 11.74 -1.23 -3.25
C LEU A 295 11.89 -2.75 -3.19
N ASP A 296 12.78 -3.27 -4.02
CA ASP A 296 13.13 -4.69 -4.03
C ASP A 296 14.36 -4.93 -3.15
N PHE A 297 14.20 -5.72 -2.09
CA PHE A 297 15.29 -6.11 -1.19
C PHE A 297 16.06 -7.36 -1.67
N GLY A 298 15.64 -7.95 -2.78
CA GLY A 298 16.23 -9.13 -3.38
C GLY A 298 15.86 -10.42 -2.65
N VAL A 299 16.69 -11.45 -2.83
CA VAL A 299 16.55 -12.75 -2.15
C VAL A 299 17.57 -12.86 -1.04
N TYR A 300 17.09 -13.02 0.19
CA TYR A 300 17.95 -13.30 1.34
C TYR A 300 18.05 -14.80 1.59
N GLN A 301 19.26 -15.26 1.82
CA GLN A 301 19.52 -16.60 2.33
C GLN A 301 19.93 -16.48 3.80
N LEU A 302 19.11 -17.07 4.66
CA LEU A 302 19.29 -17.11 6.10
C LEU A 302 19.76 -18.50 6.49
N LYS A 303 20.98 -18.59 7.00
CA LYS A 303 21.59 -19.86 7.39
C LYS A 303 21.79 -19.91 8.89
N MET A 304 21.28 -20.98 9.51
CA MET A 304 21.54 -21.26 10.92
C MET A 304 22.85 -22.05 11.05
N ASN A 305 23.84 -21.46 11.71
CA ASN A 305 25.13 -22.12 11.93
C ASN A 305 25.08 -23.00 13.19
N GLY A 306 25.95 -24.01 13.25
CA GLY A 306 25.97 -25.06 14.28
C GLY A 306 25.76 -24.59 15.73
N SER A 307 25.16 -25.48 16.54
CA SER A 307 24.53 -25.28 17.87
C SER A 307 23.17 -24.57 17.89
N GLY A 308 22.65 -24.11 16.75
CA GLY A 308 21.24 -23.70 16.61
C GLY A 308 20.88 -22.34 17.21
N GLN A 309 21.87 -21.51 17.55
CA GLN A 309 21.62 -20.25 18.27
C GLN A 309 21.88 -18.97 17.46
N LYS A 310 22.55 -19.03 16.30
CA LYS A 310 22.89 -17.83 15.53
C LYS A 310 22.54 -17.99 14.05
N TRP A 311 21.76 -17.03 13.56
CA TRP A 311 21.42 -16.88 12.16
C TRP A 311 22.39 -15.94 11.48
N SER A 312 22.84 -16.35 10.30
CA SER A 312 23.63 -15.54 9.38
C SER A 312 22.80 -15.23 8.14
N ILE A 313 23.12 -14.12 7.48
CA ILE A 313 22.42 -13.62 6.29
C ILE A 313 23.41 -13.40 5.16
N ARG A 314 22.95 -13.57 3.93
CA ARG A 314 23.53 -12.98 2.72
C ARG A 314 22.42 -12.63 1.75
N ARG A 315 22.68 -11.69 0.83
CA ARG A 315 21.86 -11.52 -0.38
C ARG A 315 22.36 -12.47 -1.45
N LYS A 316 21.46 -13.25 -2.04
CA LYS A 316 21.75 -14.15 -3.17
C LYS A 316 21.95 -13.31 -4.44
N ALA A 317 22.95 -13.64 -5.23
CA ALA A 317 23.11 -13.09 -6.58
C ALA A 317 22.15 -13.80 -7.53
N TYR A 318 21.46 -13.06 -8.39
CA TYR A 318 20.67 -13.65 -9.46
C TYR A 318 21.61 -14.19 -10.53
N ARG A 319 21.71 -15.51 -10.65
CA ARG A 319 22.52 -16.17 -11.70
C ARG A 319 21.64 -16.65 -12.85
N THR A 320 20.43 -17.05 -12.52
CA THR A 320 19.42 -17.53 -13.47
C THR A 320 18.10 -16.82 -13.23
N SER A 321 17.20 -16.85 -14.23
CA SER A 321 15.84 -16.33 -14.08
C SER A 321 15.02 -17.07 -13.01
N GLU A 322 15.40 -18.30 -12.65
CA GLU A 322 14.74 -19.07 -11.58
C GLU A 322 15.08 -18.53 -10.18
N ASP A 323 16.22 -17.85 -10.03
CA ASP A 323 16.58 -17.18 -8.78
C ASP A 323 15.71 -15.95 -8.53
N ASP A 324 15.07 -15.44 -9.58
CA ASP A 324 14.28 -14.23 -9.57
C ASP A 324 12.83 -14.51 -9.14
N TYR A 325 12.55 -14.20 -7.87
CA TYR A 325 11.22 -14.36 -7.28
C TYR A 325 10.15 -13.43 -7.89
N TYR A 326 10.55 -12.42 -8.67
CA TYR A 326 9.65 -11.38 -9.15
C TYR A 326 8.63 -11.91 -10.14
N TYR A 327 8.94 -12.97 -10.89
CA TYR A 327 7.97 -13.68 -11.74
C TYR A 327 6.83 -14.32 -10.93
N GLY A 328 7.14 -14.82 -9.73
CA GLY A 328 6.12 -15.32 -8.79
C GLY A 328 5.36 -14.19 -8.09
N LEU A 329 6.00 -13.06 -7.85
CA LEU A 329 5.33 -11.87 -7.29
C LEU A 329 4.37 -11.24 -8.31
N SER A 330 4.73 -11.25 -9.60
CA SER A 330 3.98 -10.57 -10.65
C SER A 330 2.66 -11.24 -11.01
N SER A 331 2.46 -12.50 -10.61
CA SER A 331 1.16 -13.18 -10.73
C SER A 331 0.08 -12.57 -9.81
N ASN A 332 0.48 -11.78 -8.81
CA ASN A 332 -0.47 -11.05 -7.98
C ASN A 332 -1.00 -9.80 -8.70
N LEU A 333 -2.18 -9.92 -9.30
CA LEU A 333 -2.84 -8.86 -10.08
C LEU A 333 -3.03 -7.54 -9.31
N SER A 334 -3.22 -7.60 -7.98
CA SER A 334 -3.37 -6.40 -7.15
C SER A 334 -2.12 -5.53 -7.10
N LEU A 335 -0.95 -6.10 -7.39
CA LEU A 335 0.35 -5.43 -7.34
C LEU A 335 0.81 -4.92 -8.69
N ASN A 336 0.11 -5.24 -9.79
CA ASN A 336 0.54 -4.96 -11.16
C ASN A 336 0.90 -3.48 -11.38
N ARG A 337 0.15 -2.57 -10.75
CA ARG A 337 0.41 -1.12 -10.77
C ARG A 337 1.81 -0.69 -10.32
N TYR A 338 2.54 -1.52 -9.58
CA TYR A 338 3.90 -1.25 -9.11
C TYR A 338 5.00 -1.83 -10.01
N PHE A 339 4.63 -2.57 -11.06
CA PHE A 339 5.58 -3.22 -11.97
C PHE A 339 5.86 -2.39 -13.22
N TYR A 340 5.68 -1.08 -13.11
CA TYR A 340 6.05 -0.12 -14.14
C TYR A 340 6.95 0.94 -13.54
N TYR A 341 7.95 1.38 -14.31
CA TYR A 341 8.89 2.38 -13.87
C TYR A 341 9.33 3.29 -15.03
N ASP A 342 9.55 4.57 -14.74
CA ASP A 342 10.24 5.51 -15.63
C ASP A 342 11.70 5.69 -15.23
N ARG A 343 12.10 5.15 -14.07
CA ARG A 343 13.50 5.00 -13.67
C ARG A 343 13.78 3.84 -12.72
N VAL A 344 15.00 3.32 -12.79
CA VAL A 344 15.51 2.28 -11.89
C VAL A 344 16.85 2.69 -11.30
N PHE A 345 17.05 2.39 -10.02
CA PHE A 345 18.33 2.54 -9.33
C PHE A 345 18.78 1.21 -8.78
N ARG A 346 20.04 0.84 -9.03
CA ARG A 346 20.65 -0.35 -8.44
C ARG A 346 21.50 0.06 -7.24
N PHE A 347 21.26 -0.59 -6.11
CA PHE A 347 22.11 -0.45 -4.95
C PHE A 347 23.38 -1.27 -5.18
N SER A 348 24.52 -0.64 -5.03
CA SER A 348 25.82 -1.29 -5.08
C SER A 348 26.59 -1.01 -3.81
N GLN A 349 27.51 -1.89 -3.47
CA GLN A 349 28.47 -1.63 -2.41
C GLN A 349 29.55 -0.65 -2.86
#